data_AF-A0A520G2E9-F1
#
_entry.id   AF-A0A520G2E9-F1
#
_cell.length_a   1.000
_cell.length_b   1.000
_cell.length_c   1.000
_cell.angle_alpha   90.00
_cell.angle_beta   90.00
_cell.angle_gamma   90.00
#
_symmetry.space_group_name_H-M   'P 1'
#
loop_
_entity.id
_entity.type
_entity.pdbx_description
1 polymer ?
#
loop_
_entity_poly.entity_id
_entity_poly.type
_entity_poly.pdbx_seq_one_letter_code
_entity_poly.pdbx_strand_id
1 'polypeptide(L)'
;FHLTDDEGWRLEIAGLPELTAIGAVRGHGERPGLRLQPAYGSGPDPRDPRGSGYYTRADYIAILRYAAARHIDVIPEIEMPGHARAAVQAMDARQRRLQAAGDADAARYLLHDPDDRSVYRSAQWFGDNVINPGLDSSFAFIEHVVTQVAALHREAGVPLRTMHMGGDELANGAWERSPASQARMRKEGLDGVADLWDYFYDRVDGILRKQGLTTSGWEELAARSTLLDGQRKLIPNPRFSGRGFRAWVWNNTEGAEDFAYRLANGGYDIVLAPVTRLYMDMAYNANFDEPGMTWGAYIELADVYDFIPFDYLKNAAPGARTGKDGLTDYGKGHVRGLEATIFGETLRDTGRLDYMVMPRLLAVAERAWAPDPAWAT
;
A
#
# COMPACT_ATOMS: atom_id res chain seq x y z
N PHE A 1 -3.23 -4.86 -7.14
CA PHE A 1 -4.54 -4.23 -7.41
C PHE A 1 -4.93 -3.46 -6.17
N HIS A 2 -4.54 -2.18 -6.16
CA HIS A 2 -4.75 -1.24 -5.06
C HIS A 2 -6.24 -0.87 -4.95
N LEU A 3 -6.94 -1.43 -3.98
CA LEU A 3 -8.41 -1.32 -3.87
C LEU A 3 -8.86 -0.28 -2.85
N THR A 4 -7.97 0.18 -1.98
CA THR A 4 -8.33 1.01 -0.84
C THR A 4 -7.22 2.00 -0.53
N ASP A 5 -7.57 3.26 -0.35
CA ASP A 5 -6.68 4.33 0.12
C ASP A 5 -7.52 5.34 0.94
N ASP A 6 -6.95 6.49 1.29
CA ASP A 6 -7.59 7.56 2.02
C ASP A 6 -8.83 8.12 1.32
N GLU A 7 -8.76 8.27 0.00
CA GLU A 7 -9.81 8.89 -0.81
C GLU A 7 -10.81 7.89 -1.38
N GLY A 8 -10.68 6.60 -1.07
CA GLY A 8 -11.54 5.59 -1.67
C GLY A 8 -11.41 4.18 -1.15
N TRP A 9 -12.55 3.52 -0.96
CA TRP A 9 -12.67 2.07 -0.82
C TRP A 9 -13.41 1.51 -2.03
N ARG A 10 -12.82 0.56 -2.77
CA ARG A 10 -13.32 0.17 -4.11
C ARG A 10 -13.81 -1.27 -4.22
N LEU A 11 -13.96 -2.01 -3.14
CA LEU A 11 -14.45 -3.39 -3.19
C LEU A 11 -15.67 -3.62 -2.28
N GLU A 12 -16.72 -4.23 -2.79
CA GLU A 12 -17.83 -4.67 -1.94
C GLU A 12 -17.40 -5.78 -0.96
N ILE A 13 -17.62 -5.54 0.34
CA ILE A 13 -17.36 -6.53 1.40
C ILE A 13 -18.69 -6.88 2.09
N ALA A 14 -19.06 -8.15 2.02
CA ALA A 14 -20.30 -8.62 2.65
C ALA A 14 -20.30 -8.34 4.16
N GLY A 15 -21.42 -7.82 4.67
CA GLY A 15 -21.58 -7.46 6.08
C GLY A 15 -21.01 -6.08 6.47
N LEU A 16 -20.31 -5.39 5.58
CA LEU A 16 -19.77 -4.03 5.79
C LEU A 16 -20.19 -3.07 4.67
N PRO A 17 -21.50 -2.82 4.48
CA PRO A 17 -21.99 -1.97 3.38
C PRO A 17 -21.51 -0.52 3.47
N GLU A 18 -21.13 -0.03 4.64
CA GLU A 18 -20.60 1.33 4.81
C GLU A 18 -19.29 1.56 4.06
N LEU A 19 -18.48 0.51 3.83
CA LEU A 19 -17.24 0.63 3.07
C LEU A 19 -17.50 1.13 1.64
N THR A 20 -18.59 0.73 1.01
CA THR A 20 -18.95 1.20 -0.33
C THR A 20 -19.97 2.32 -0.31
N ALA A 21 -20.90 2.37 0.64
CA ALA A 21 -21.88 3.47 0.74
C ALA A 21 -21.25 4.81 1.17
N ILE A 22 -20.11 4.76 1.88
CA ILE A 22 -19.40 5.94 2.40
C ILE A 22 -17.97 5.98 1.85
N GLY A 23 -17.21 4.90 2.05
CA GLY A 23 -15.79 4.85 1.66
C GLY A 23 -15.57 4.93 0.16
N ALA A 24 -16.54 4.52 -0.67
CA ALA A 24 -16.42 4.61 -2.13
C ALA A 24 -16.92 5.93 -2.73
N VAL A 25 -17.40 6.88 -1.92
CA VAL A 25 -18.14 8.06 -2.41
C VAL A 25 -17.55 9.34 -1.85
N ARG A 26 -16.94 10.14 -2.73
CA ARG A 26 -16.50 11.50 -2.42
C ARG A 26 -17.56 12.52 -2.81
N GLY A 27 -17.78 13.51 -1.97
CA GLY A 27 -18.68 14.61 -2.28
C GLY A 27 -18.76 15.61 -1.13
N HIS A 28 -19.24 16.81 -1.43
CA HIS A 28 -19.44 17.82 -0.40
C HIS A 28 -20.52 17.34 0.58
N GLY A 29 -20.14 17.23 1.85
CA GLY A 29 -21.05 16.88 2.93
C GLY A 29 -21.46 18.12 3.72
N GLU A 30 -22.76 18.29 3.96
CA GLU A 30 -23.27 19.36 4.85
C GLU A 30 -22.81 19.19 6.30
N ARG A 31 -22.41 17.98 6.70
CA ARG A 31 -21.88 17.65 8.03
C ARG A 31 -20.59 16.84 7.91
N PRO A 32 -19.58 17.09 8.75
CA PRO A 32 -18.38 16.25 8.85
C PRO A 32 -18.72 14.78 9.11
N GLY A 33 -17.94 13.85 8.54
CA GLY A 33 -18.05 12.41 8.81
C GLY A 33 -19.22 11.68 8.13
N LEU A 34 -20.02 12.37 7.30
CA LEU A 34 -21.04 11.72 6.47
C LEU A 34 -20.50 11.15 5.16
N ARG A 35 -19.41 11.73 4.64
CA ARG A 35 -18.80 11.40 3.35
C ARG A 35 -17.31 11.70 3.37
N LEU A 36 -16.57 11.05 2.49
CA LEU A 36 -15.22 11.50 2.15
C LEU A 36 -15.29 12.83 1.41
N GLN A 37 -14.34 13.73 1.72
CA GLN A 37 -14.28 15.03 1.08
C GLN A 37 -13.91 14.89 -0.41
N PRO A 38 -14.33 15.82 -1.27
CA PRO A 38 -13.84 15.89 -2.64
C PRO A 38 -12.30 15.93 -2.69
N ALA A 39 -11.72 15.17 -3.61
CA ALA A 39 -10.28 15.11 -3.86
C ALA A 39 -10.03 14.97 -5.37
N TYR A 40 -8.86 15.38 -5.83
CA TYR A 40 -8.39 15.17 -7.21
C TYR A 40 -9.34 15.69 -8.31
N GLY A 41 -10.08 16.76 -8.01
CA GLY A 41 -11.04 17.33 -8.96
C GLY A 41 -12.28 16.47 -9.20
N SER A 42 -12.67 15.63 -8.22
CA SER A 42 -13.89 14.82 -8.29
C SER A 42 -15.20 15.61 -8.34
N GLY A 43 -15.14 16.92 -8.13
CA GLY A 43 -16.32 17.77 -7.98
C GLY A 43 -17.04 17.60 -6.64
N PRO A 44 -18.03 18.45 -6.35
CA PRO A 44 -18.76 18.43 -5.08
C PRO A 44 -19.93 17.43 -5.06
N ASP A 45 -20.41 16.97 -6.22
CA ASP A 45 -21.58 16.09 -6.30
C ASP A 45 -21.19 14.63 -6.00
N PRO A 46 -21.74 13.98 -4.97
CA PRO A 46 -21.44 12.59 -4.65
C PRO A 46 -21.86 11.58 -5.73
N ARG A 47 -22.67 11.99 -6.70
CA ARG A 47 -23.08 11.16 -7.85
C ARG A 47 -22.09 11.22 -9.00
N ASP A 48 -21.07 12.08 -8.92
CA ASP A 48 -20.05 12.18 -9.95
C ASP A 48 -19.18 10.92 -9.97
N PRO A 49 -19.13 10.17 -11.08
CA PRO A 49 -18.34 8.95 -11.18
C PRO A 49 -16.83 9.19 -11.06
N ARG A 50 -16.34 10.43 -11.18
CA ARG A 50 -14.94 10.79 -10.92
C ARG A 50 -14.59 10.77 -9.43
N GLY A 51 -15.59 10.89 -8.56
CA GLY A 51 -15.46 10.82 -7.10
C GLY A 51 -15.95 9.52 -6.48
N SER A 52 -16.65 8.70 -7.25
CA SER A 52 -17.50 7.64 -6.72
C SER A 52 -17.47 6.39 -7.56
N GLY A 53 -17.55 5.22 -6.92
CA GLY A 53 -17.60 3.94 -7.60
C GLY A 53 -16.81 2.86 -6.87
N TYR A 54 -17.22 1.61 -7.07
CA TYR A 54 -16.59 0.43 -6.49
C TYR A 54 -16.92 -0.79 -7.37
N TYR A 55 -16.15 -1.86 -7.22
CA TYR A 55 -16.43 -3.16 -7.79
C TYR A 55 -17.40 -3.92 -6.89
N THR A 56 -18.54 -4.32 -7.44
CA THR A 56 -19.42 -5.27 -6.76
C THR A 56 -18.73 -6.63 -6.64
N ARG A 57 -19.29 -7.52 -5.81
CA ARG A 57 -18.88 -8.94 -5.76
C ARG A 57 -18.80 -9.54 -7.16
N ALA A 58 -19.81 -9.30 -8.00
CA ALA A 58 -19.88 -9.85 -9.34
C ALA A 58 -18.79 -9.27 -10.26
N ASP A 59 -18.55 -7.96 -10.19
CA ASP A 59 -17.50 -7.30 -10.98
C ASP A 59 -16.11 -7.85 -10.62
N TYR A 60 -15.83 -7.95 -9.32
CA TYR A 60 -14.54 -8.44 -8.85
C TYR A 60 -14.30 -9.89 -9.27
N ILE A 61 -15.29 -10.78 -9.13
CA ILE A 61 -15.20 -12.17 -9.60
C ILE A 61 -15.00 -12.23 -11.12
N ALA A 62 -15.67 -11.36 -11.88
CA ALA A 62 -15.48 -11.28 -13.32
C ALA A 62 -14.05 -10.86 -13.68
N ILE A 63 -13.49 -9.86 -12.98
CA ILE A 63 -12.08 -9.42 -13.14
C ILE A 63 -11.13 -10.57 -12.84
N LEU A 64 -11.33 -11.29 -11.73
CA LEU A 64 -10.50 -12.44 -11.34
C LEU A 64 -10.48 -13.52 -12.42
N ARG A 65 -11.65 -13.91 -12.94
CA ARG A 65 -11.76 -14.91 -14.00
C ARG A 65 -11.16 -14.42 -15.31
N TYR A 66 -11.35 -13.14 -15.64
CA TYR A 66 -10.81 -12.53 -16.84
C TYR A 66 -9.27 -12.49 -16.84
N ALA A 67 -8.68 -12.17 -15.69
CA ALA A 67 -7.23 -12.18 -15.46
C ALA A 67 -6.67 -13.61 -15.51
N ALA A 68 -7.32 -14.56 -14.83
CA ALA A 68 -6.90 -15.97 -14.83
C ALA A 68 -6.92 -16.59 -16.23
N ALA A 69 -7.93 -16.25 -17.06
CA ALA A 69 -7.98 -16.67 -18.46
C ALA A 69 -6.82 -16.12 -19.33
N ARG A 70 -6.02 -15.19 -18.79
CA ARG A 70 -4.85 -14.58 -19.41
C ARG A 70 -3.56 -14.87 -18.65
N HIS A 71 -3.57 -15.84 -17.74
CA HIS A 71 -2.41 -16.21 -16.91
C HIS A 71 -1.92 -15.07 -15.99
N ILE A 72 -2.82 -14.16 -15.61
CA ILE A 72 -2.54 -13.06 -14.69
C ILE A 72 -3.11 -13.40 -13.32
N ASP A 73 -2.24 -13.48 -12.32
CA ASP A 73 -2.64 -13.57 -10.91
C ASP A 73 -3.01 -12.16 -10.40
N VAL A 74 -4.17 -12.02 -9.77
CA VAL A 74 -4.58 -10.75 -9.14
C VAL A 74 -4.17 -10.77 -7.68
N ILE A 75 -3.23 -9.90 -7.31
CA ILE A 75 -2.88 -9.62 -5.90
C ILE A 75 -3.75 -8.45 -5.43
N PRO A 76 -4.78 -8.68 -4.59
CA PRO A 76 -5.50 -7.59 -3.95
C PRO A 76 -4.62 -6.91 -2.91
N GLU A 77 -4.78 -5.60 -2.84
CA GLU A 77 -4.17 -4.77 -1.82
C GLU A 77 -5.25 -4.08 -1.01
N ILE A 78 -5.16 -4.26 0.31
CA ILE A 78 -5.96 -3.54 1.30
C ILE A 78 -4.96 -2.77 2.16
N GLU A 79 -4.84 -1.48 1.87
CA GLU A 79 -3.85 -0.59 2.45
C GLU A 79 -4.09 -0.39 3.95
N MET A 80 -3.03 -0.56 4.75
CA MET A 80 -3.04 -0.40 6.21
C MET A 80 -1.61 -0.36 6.79
N PRO A 81 -1.41 0.13 8.03
CA PRO A 81 -2.36 0.87 8.84
C PRO A 81 -2.44 2.36 8.50
N GLY A 82 -1.50 2.89 7.72
CA GLY A 82 -1.64 4.19 7.04
C GLY A 82 -2.66 4.11 5.89
N HIS A 83 -2.87 5.23 5.20
CA HIS A 83 -3.69 5.27 3.97
C HIS A 83 -5.07 4.61 4.09
N ALA A 84 -5.66 4.67 5.28
CA ALA A 84 -6.86 3.92 5.62
C ALA A 84 -8.07 4.81 5.90
N ARG A 85 -8.01 6.11 5.55
CA ARG A 85 -9.07 7.08 5.89
C ARG A 85 -10.44 6.65 5.38
N ALA A 86 -10.54 6.09 4.17
CA ALA A 86 -11.82 5.60 3.66
C ALA A 86 -12.45 4.53 4.56
N ALA A 87 -11.64 3.58 5.03
CA ALA A 87 -12.08 2.54 5.95
C ALA A 87 -12.42 3.13 7.33
N VAL A 88 -11.56 3.99 7.88
CA VAL A 88 -11.75 4.63 9.19
C VAL A 88 -13.08 5.40 9.24
N GLN A 89 -13.34 6.24 8.25
CA GLN A 89 -14.57 7.05 8.18
C GLN A 89 -15.81 6.18 7.96
N ALA A 90 -15.72 5.14 7.13
CA ALA A 90 -16.82 4.19 6.92
C ALA A 90 -17.18 3.43 8.20
N MET A 91 -16.17 2.95 8.94
CA MET A 91 -16.39 2.20 10.18
C MET A 91 -16.84 3.08 11.35
N ASP A 92 -16.41 4.33 11.39
CA ASP A 92 -16.91 5.34 12.33
C ASP A 92 -18.40 5.65 12.08
N ALA A 93 -18.79 5.86 10.81
CA ALA A 93 -20.20 6.04 10.47
C ALA A 93 -21.06 4.81 10.75
N ARG A 94 -20.51 3.60 10.52
CA ARG A 94 -21.13 2.33 10.91
C ARG A 94 -21.39 2.28 12.42
N GLN A 95 -20.39 2.62 13.22
CA GLN A 95 -20.48 2.63 14.69
C GLN A 95 -21.57 3.58 15.16
N ARG A 96 -21.60 4.81 14.65
CA ARG A 96 -22.63 5.81 15.01
C ARG A 96 -24.04 5.31 14.68
N ARG A 97 -24.23 4.76 13.49
CA ARG A 97 -25.52 4.24 13.02
C ARG A 97 -26.03 3.12 13.92
N LEU A 98 -25.15 2.17 14.28
CA LEU A 98 -25.50 1.04 15.14
C LEU A 98 -25.73 1.46 16.60
N GLN A 99 -24.90 2.36 17.13
CA GLN A 99 -25.07 2.87 18.49
C GLN A 99 -26.40 3.61 18.65
N ALA A 100 -26.79 4.43 17.65
CA ALA A 100 -28.09 5.09 17.64
C ALA A 100 -29.28 4.10 17.59
N ALA A 101 -29.06 2.90 17.05
CA ALA A 101 -30.04 1.81 17.04
C ALA A 101 -30.01 0.93 18.31
N GLY A 102 -29.13 1.21 19.27
CA GLY A 102 -28.98 0.41 20.49
C GLY A 102 -28.31 -0.96 20.28
N ASP A 103 -27.58 -1.13 19.17
CA ASP A 103 -26.89 -2.38 18.86
C ASP A 103 -25.61 -2.53 19.70
N ALA A 104 -25.48 -3.66 20.40
CA ALA A 104 -24.33 -3.96 21.25
C ALA A 104 -23.03 -4.17 20.46
N ASP A 105 -23.12 -4.53 19.18
CA ASP A 105 -21.97 -4.77 18.29
C ASP A 105 -21.48 -3.49 17.59
N ALA A 106 -21.97 -2.30 17.99
CA ALA A 106 -21.65 -1.03 17.34
C ALA A 106 -20.12 -0.78 17.19
N ALA A 107 -19.33 -1.17 18.20
CA ALA A 107 -17.88 -0.96 18.20
C ALA A 107 -17.07 -2.10 17.57
N ARG A 108 -17.71 -3.18 17.10
CA ARG A 108 -17.03 -4.42 16.65
C ARG A 108 -15.95 -4.21 15.59
N TYR A 109 -16.12 -3.19 14.75
CA TYR A 109 -15.20 -2.87 13.65
C TYR A 109 -14.68 -1.43 13.71
N LEU A 110 -14.74 -0.76 14.86
CA LEU A 110 -14.20 0.58 15.02
C LEU A 110 -12.68 0.58 14.79
N LEU A 111 -12.19 1.49 13.95
CA LEU A 111 -10.79 1.51 13.51
C LEU A 111 -9.94 2.61 14.15
N HIS A 112 -10.56 3.55 14.86
CA HIS A 112 -9.86 4.64 15.53
C HIS A 112 -10.30 4.72 16.99
N ASP A 113 -9.42 5.25 17.83
CA ASP A 113 -9.71 5.54 19.22
C ASP A 113 -10.31 6.96 19.32
N PRO A 114 -11.58 7.13 19.74
CA PRO A 114 -12.21 8.46 19.82
C PRO A 114 -11.51 9.40 20.81
N ASP A 115 -10.74 8.85 21.74
CA ASP A 115 -9.97 9.61 22.73
C ASP A 115 -8.51 9.84 22.29
N ASP A 116 -8.14 9.43 21.08
CA ASP A 116 -6.84 9.75 20.52
C ASP A 116 -6.67 11.27 20.32
N ARG A 117 -5.56 11.81 20.83
CA ARG A 117 -5.17 13.22 20.69
C ARG A 117 -3.83 13.37 19.97
N SER A 118 -3.42 12.34 19.24
CA SER A 118 -2.19 12.31 18.45
C SER A 118 -2.21 13.44 17.42
N VAL A 119 -1.07 14.06 17.19
CA VAL A 119 -0.91 15.14 16.22
C VAL A 119 0.09 14.66 15.18
N TYR A 120 -0.40 14.36 14.00
CA TYR A 120 0.41 13.89 12.87
C TYR A 120 -0.16 14.44 11.57
N ARG A 121 0.62 14.29 10.51
CA ARG A 121 0.22 14.65 9.15
C ARG A 121 0.79 13.62 8.18
N SER A 122 -0.07 12.94 7.42
CA SER A 122 0.36 12.02 6.35
C SER A 122 1.03 12.78 5.20
N ALA A 123 1.65 12.05 4.27
CA ALA A 123 2.24 12.65 3.08
C ALA A 123 1.20 13.40 2.23
N GLN A 124 -0.06 12.95 2.26
CA GLN A 124 -1.23 13.51 1.57
C GLN A 124 -2.00 14.52 2.44
N TRP A 125 -1.41 14.95 3.57
CA TRP A 125 -1.90 16.02 4.44
C TRP A 125 -3.13 15.69 5.30
N PHE A 126 -3.43 14.40 5.50
CA PHE A 126 -4.47 13.96 6.44
C PHE A 126 -3.93 13.83 7.87
N GLY A 127 -4.82 13.99 8.86
CA GLY A 127 -4.53 13.81 10.29
C GLY A 127 -5.47 12.80 10.97
N ASP A 128 -6.21 12.04 10.19
CA ASP A 128 -7.29 11.12 10.60
C ASP A 128 -7.30 9.84 9.76
N ASN A 129 -6.14 9.42 9.23
CA ASN A 129 -6.02 8.42 8.18
C ASN A 129 -5.42 7.07 8.60
N VAL A 130 -5.24 6.84 9.90
CA VAL A 130 -4.59 5.61 10.39
C VAL A 130 -5.56 4.67 11.12
N ILE A 131 -5.42 3.36 10.88
CA ILE A 131 -6.01 2.31 11.70
C ILE A 131 -5.25 2.23 13.02
N ASN A 132 -5.96 2.16 14.15
CA ASN A 132 -5.36 2.11 15.48
C ASN A 132 -5.05 0.65 15.88
N PRO A 133 -3.77 0.29 16.05
CA PRO A 133 -3.34 -1.07 16.43
C PRO A 133 -3.60 -1.42 17.90
N GLY A 134 -3.99 -0.44 18.73
CA GLY A 134 -4.37 -0.65 20.12
C GLY A 134 -5.70 -1.39 20.28
N LEU A 135 -6.57 -1.30 19.28
CA LEU A 135 -7.95 -1.80 19.34
C LEU A 135 -8.05 -3.24 18.80
N ASP A 136 -8.73 -4.13 19.55
CA ASP A 136 -9.06 -5.46 19.05
C ASP A 136 -10.08 -5.42 17.89
N SER A 137 -10.91 -4.38 17.83
CA SER A 137 -11.86 -4.14 16.73
C SER A 137 -11.17 -3.91 15.38
N SER A 138 -9.97 -3.32 15.37
CA SER A 138 -9.14 -3.18 14.16
C SER A 138 -8.80 -4.55 13.58
N PHE A 139 -8.37 -5.50 14.42
CA PHE A 139 -8.04 -6.85 13.96
C PHE A 139 -9.27 -7.67 13.60
N ALA A 140 -10.42 -7.45 14.27
CA ALA A 140 -11.68 -8.06 13.87
C ALA A 140 -12.13 -7.59 12.47
N PHE A 141 -11.93 -6.30 12.15
CA PHE A 141 -12.19 -5.75 10.83
C PHE A 141 -11.26 -6.37 9.78
N ILE A 142 -9.95 -6.39 10.04
CA ILE A 142 -8.96 -6.95 9.10
C ILE A 142 -9.25 -8.43 8.85
N GLU A 143 -9.53 -9.21 9.89
CA GLU A 143 -9.89 -10.63 9.75
C GLU A 143 -11.15 -10.83 8.91
N HIS A 144 -12.16 -9.99 9.09
CA HIS A 144 -13.38 -10.04 8.29
C HIS A 144 -13.10 -9.72 6.82
N VAL A 145 -12.41 -8.62 6.53
CA VAL A 145 -12.07 -8.21 5.15
C VAL A 145 -11.22 -9.27 4.45
N VAL A 146 -10.12 -9.71 5.08
CA VAL A 146 -9.24 -10.76 4.52
C VAL A 146 -10.02 -12.03 4.23
N THR A 147 -10.91 -12.45 5.14
CA THR A 147 -11.76 -13.63 4.95
C THR A 147 -12.72 -13.46 3.77
N GLN A 148 -13.35 -12.28 3.63
CA GLN A 148 -14.25 -12.01 2.51
C GLN A 148 -13.49 -11.97 1.16
N VAL A 149 -12.35 -11.30 1.08
CA VAL A 149 -11.54 -11.24 -0.15
C VAL A 149 -11.04 -12.64 -0.53
N ALA A 150 -10.57 -13.44 0.42
CA ALA A 150 -10.19 -14.83 0.17
C ALA A 150 -11.38 -15.68 -0.31
N ALA A 151 -12.59 -15.43 0.20
CA ALA A 151 -13.80 -16.10 -0.28
C ALA A 151 -14.16 -15.73 -1.73
N LEU A 152 -13.95 -14.48 -2.13
CA LEU A 152 -14.17 -14.04 -3.53
C LEU A 152 -13.23 -14.78 -4.50
N HIS A 153 -11.96 -14.95 -4.14
CA HIS A 153 -11.01 -15.73 -4.94
C HIS A 153 -11.41 -17.21 -5.04
N ARG A 154 -11.81 -17.83 -3.93
CA ARG A 154 -12.33 -19.21 -3.91
C ARG A 154 -13.56 -19.37 -4.80
N GLU A 155 -14.50 -18.43 -4.77
CA GLU A 155 -15.69 -18.46 -5.62
C GLU A 155 -15.37 -18.23 -7.10
N ALA A 156 -14.41 -17.35 -7.40
CA ALA A 156 -13.92 -17.16 -8.75
C ALA A 156 -13.22 -18.42 -9.30
N GLY A 157 -12.75 -19.32 -8.44
CA GLY A 157 -12.02 -20.54 -8.80
C GLY A 157 -10.55 -20.26 -9.11
N VAL A 158 -9.99 -19.19 -8.56
CA VAL A 158 -8.61 -18.74 -8.80
C VAL A 158 -7.81 -18.79 -7.49
N PRO A 159 -6.51 -19.13 -7.53
CA PRO A 159 -5.69 -19.18 -6.32
C PRO A 159 -5.36 -17.77 -5.83
N LEU A 160 -5.48 -17.54 -4.52
CA LEU A 160 -4.90 -16.39 -3.83
C LEU A 160 -3.75 -16.89 -2.96
N ARG A 161 -2.52 -16.46 -3.27
CA ARG A 161 -1.30 -16.88 -2.54
C ARG A 161 -0.81 -15.84 -1.55
N THR A 162 -1.03 -14.57 -1.86
CA THR A 162 -0.54 -13.43 -1.09
C THR A 162 -1.57 -12.31 -1.15
N MET A 163 -1.62 -11.50 -0.10
CA MET A 163 -2.39 -10.26 -0.07
C MET A 163 -1.44 -9.13 0.31
N HIS A 164 -1.49 -8.05 -0.46
CA HIS A 164 -0.72 -6.86 -0.13
C HIS A 164 -1.47 -6.12 0.97
N MET A 165 -0.82 -5.89 2.10
CA MET A 165 -1.39 -5.24 3.27
C MET A 165 -0.91 -3.79 3.37
N GLY A 166 -0.35 -3.27 2.27
CA GLY A 166 0.14 -1.91 2.22
C GLY A 166 1.37 -1.70 3.09
N GLY A 167 1.36 -0.61 3.85
CA GLY A 167 2.30 -0.35 4.92
C GLY A 167 3.25 0.80 4.67
N ASP A 168 2.99 1.61 3.66
CA ASP A 168 3.78 2.78 3.37
C ASP A 168 3.42 3.98 4.28
N GLU A 169 4.37 4.91 4.36
CA GLU A 169 4.18 6.29 4.83
C GLU A 169 3.43 6.50 6.16
N LEU A 170 3.60 5.63 7.15
CA LEU A 170 3.05 5.91 8.49
C LEU A 170 3.60 7.24 9.03
N ALA A 171 2.69 8.19 9.24
CA ALA A 171 3.03 9.52 9.71
C ALA A 171 3.65 9.48 11.12
N ASN A 172 4.79 10.17 11.29
CA ASN A 172 5.38 10.40 12.61
C ASN A 172 4.36 11.12 13.51
N GLY A 173 4.21 10.65 14.76
CA GLY A 173 3.21 11.17 15.69
C GLY A 173 1.92 10.33 15.78
N ALA A 174 1.68 9.41 14.85
CA ALA A 174 0.52 8.52 14.90
C ALA A 174 0.50 7.68 16.18
N TRP A 175 -0.68 7.58 16.81
CA TRP A 175 -0.98 6.78 18.01
C TRP A 175 -0.27 7.16 19.31
N GLU A 176 0.70 8.09 19.29
CA GLU A 176 1.50 8.48 20.46
C GLU A 176 0.63 8.93 21.66
N ARG A 177 -0.54 9.51 21.37
CA ARG A 177 -1.50 10.01 22.37
C ARG A 177 -2.85 9.28 22.31
N SER A 178 -2.89 8.05 21.82
CA SER A 178 -4.06 7.16 21.93
C SER A 178 -4.03 6.39 23.25
N PRO A 179 -5.02 6.56 24.14
CA PRO A 179 -5.17 5.72 25.33
C PRO A 179 -5.22 4.23 25.01
N ALA A 180 -5.90 3.83 23.93
CA ALA A 180 -5.97 2.42 23.50
C ALA A 180 -4.60 1.87 23.10
N SER A 181 -3.81 2.63 22.33
CA SER A 181 -2.46 2.24 21.94
C SER A 181 -1.52 2.16 23.14
N GLN A 182 -1.59 3.12 24.06
CA GLN A 182 -0.80 3.07 25.29
C GLN A 182 -1.18 1.89 26.19
N ALA A 183 -2.47 1.56 26.28
CA ALA A 183 -2.93 0.37 27.01
C ALA A 183 -2.42 -0.92 26.37
N ARG A 184 -2.42 -0.99 25.02
CA ARG A 184 -1.87 -2.12 24.29
C ARG A 184 -0.37 -2.28 24.52
N MET A 185 0.40 -1.20 24.39
CA MET A 185 1.85 -1.23 24.61
C MET A 185 2.17 -1.72 26.04
N ARG A 186 1.45 -1.25 27.06
CA ARG A 186 1.62 -1.76 28.44
C ARG A 186 1.28 -3.25 28.58
N LYS A 187 0.19 -3.70 27.94
CA LYS A 187 -0.27 -5.09 28.02
C LYS A 187 0.72 -6.06 27.37
N GLU A 188 1.29 -5.69 26.23
CA GLU A 188 2.16 -6.56 25.42
C GLU A 188 3.65 -6.31 25.70
N GLY A 189 3.99 -5.33 26.55
CA GLY A 189 5.37 -4.99 26.91
C GLY A 189 6.16 -4.34 25.76
N LEU A 190 5.54 -3.41 25.02
CA LEU A 190 6.13 -2.73 23.87
C LEU A 190 6.70 -1.37 24.30
N ASP A 191 7.90 -1.03 23.81
CA ASP A 191 8.62 0.18 24.26
C ASP A 191 8.16 1.46 23.54
N GLY A 192 7.48 1.33 22.40
CA GLY A 192 6.95 2.48 21.67
C GLY A 192 6.27 2.13 20.35
N VAL A 193 6.02 3.16 19.54
CA VAL A 193 5.29 3.05 18.27
C VAL A 193 5.96 2.09 17.27
N ALA A 194 7.29 2.03 17.23
CA ALA A 194 8.00 1.07 16.38
C ALA A 194 7.72 -0.39 16.76
N ASP A 195 7.59 -0.70 18.05
CA ASP A 195 7.20 -2.06 18.47
C ASP A 195 5.70 -2.30 18.30
N LEU A 196 4.89 -1.24 18.38
CA LEU A 196 3.45 -1.31 18.08
C LEU A 196 3.18 -1.56 16.59
N TRP A 197 4.02 -1.03 15.70
CA TRP A 197 4.04 -1.36 14.27
C TRP A 197 4.32 -2.84 14.04
N ASP A 198 5.38 -3.35 14.67
CA ASP A 198 5.74 -4.77 14.61
C ASP A 198 4.62 -5.66 15.18
N TYR A 199 4.00 -5.24 16.29
CA TYR A 199 2.83 -5.92 16.86
C TYR A 199 1.64 -5.95 15.88
N PHE A 200 1.37 -4.84 15.19
CA PHE A 200 0.31 -4.78 14.18
C PHE A 200 0.53 -5.82 13.09
N TYR A 201 1.73 -5.85 12.49
CA TYR A 201 2.03 -6.80 11.42
C TYR A 201 2.12 -8.25 11.88
N ASP A 202 2.53 -8.52 13.12
CA ASP A 202 2.40 -9.86 13.70
C ASP A 202 0.95 -10.37 13.71
N ARG A 203 0.02 -9.50 14.11
CA ARG A 203 -1.40 -9.82 14.18
C ARG A 203 -2.00 -9.98 12.78
N VAL A 204 -1.66 -9.09 11.84
CA VAL A 204 -2.09 -9.17 10.43
C VAL A 204 -1.58 -10.45 9.78
N ASP A 205 -0.32 -10.78 9.97
CA ASP A 205 0.29 -12.00 9.43
C ASP A 205 -0.34 -13.27 10.03
N GLY A 206 -0.69 -13.25 11.33
CA GLY A 206 -1.48 -14.30 11.95
C GLY A 206 -2.86 -14.48 11.31
N ILE A 207 -3.53 -13.38 10.94
CA ILE A 207 -4.82 -13.41 10.23
C ILE A 207 -4.67 -14.00 8.82
N LEU A 208 -3.67 -13.54 8.05
CA LEU A 208 -3.42 -14.01 6.70
C LEU A 208 -3.09 -15.51 6.66
N ARG A 209 -2.26 -16.00 7.59
CA ARG A 209 -1.94 -17.43 7.65
C ARG A 209 -3.14 -18.33 7.91
N LYS A 210 -4.18 -17.86 8.61
CA LYS A 210 -5.43 -18.64 8.76
C LYS A 210 -6.13 -18.88 7.42
N GLN A 211 -5.91 -18.01 6.43
CA GLN A 211 -6.39 -18.19 5.05
C GLN A 211 -5.35 -18.85 4.13
N GLY A 212 -4.19 -19.28 4.66
CA GLY A 212 -3.09 -19.83 3.86
C GLY A 212 -2.35 -18.79 3.02
N LEU A 213 -2.44 -17.51 3.39
CA LEU A 213 -1.86 -16.40 2.64
C LEU A 213 -0.51 -15.98 3.21
N THR A 214 0.40 -15.62 2.31
CA THR A 214 1.64 -14.92 2.65
C THR A 214 1.37 -13.43 2.86
N THR A 215 2.04 -12.85 3.85
CA THR A 215 2.02 -11.41 4.10
C THR A 215 2.93 -10.69 3.12
N SER A 216 2.37 -9.71 2.42
CA SER A 216 3.11 -8.80 1.56
C SER A 216 2.74 -7.34 1.82
N GLY A 217 3.62 -6.41 1.48
CA GLY A 217 3.40 -4.98 1.65
C GLY A 217 4.52 -4.14 1.02
N TRP A 218 4.43 -2.82 1.17
CA TRP A 218 5.50 -1.89 0.80
C TRP A 218 6.74 -2.09 1.70
N GLU A 219 7.89 -1.56 1.30
CA GLU A 219 9.19 -1.81 1.94
C GLU A 219 9.20 -1.56 3.44
N GLU A 220 8.43 -0.60 3.93
CA GLU A 220 8.32 -0.22 5.33
C GLU A 220 7.81 -1.37 6.22
N LEU A 221 6.97 -2.25 5.67
CA LEU A 221 6.53 -3.48 6.35
C LEU A 221 7.73 -4.39 6.67
N ALA A 222 8.71 -4.46 5.77
CA ALA A 222 9.94 -5.23 5.94
C ALA A 222 11.09 -4.41 6.54
N ALA A 223 10.82 -3.18 6.98
CA ALA A 223 11.82 -2.26 7.47
C ALA A 223 11.68 -1.98 8.96
N ARG A 224 12.80 -1.60 9.58
CA ARG A 224 12.80 -1.09 10.96
C ARG A 224 13.71 0.12 11.03
N SER A 225 13.21 1.18 11.63
CA SER A 225 13.99 2.38 11.89
C SER A 225 14.88 2.18 13.12
N THR A 226 16.14 2.58 13.04
CA THR A 226 17.09 2.58 14.15
C THR A 226 17.98 3.83 14.11
N LEU A 227 18.86 3.99 15.10
CA LEU A 227 19.89 5.03 15.11
C LEU A 227 21.25 4.41 14.77
N LEU A 228 21.94 5.00 13.80
CA LEU A 228 23.35 4.74 13.50
C LEU A 228 24.09 6.08 13.59
N ASP A 229 25.05 6.20 14.51
CA ASP A 229 25.82 7.42 14.76
C ASP A 229 24.93 8.66 15.00
N GLY A 230 23.82 8.46 15.70
CA GLY A 230 22.84 9.51 16.01
C GLY A 230 21.91 9.89 14.84
N GLN A 231 22.06 9.28 13.66
CA GLN A 231 21.20 9.48 12.51
C GLN A 231 20.18 8.34 12.37
N ARG A 232 18.94 8.69 11.99
CA ARG A 232 17.91 7.70 11.69
C ARG A 232 18.33 6.90 10.45
N LYS A 233 18.38 5.58 10.57
CA LYS A 233 18.67 4.66 9.47
C LYS A 233 17.59 3.59 9.40
N LEU A 234 17.13 3.33 8.19
CA LEU A 234 16.23 2.22 7.91
C LEU A 234 17.05 0.95 7.68
N ILE A 235 16.73 -0.13 8.38
CA ILE A 235 17.37 -1.45 8.23
C ILE A 235 16.32 -2.50 7.86
N PRO A 236 16.71 -3.62 7.22
CA PRO A 236 15.84 -4.79 7.15
C PRO A 236 15.33 -5.17 8.54
N ASN A 237 14.04 -5.35 8.70
CA ASN A 237 13.44 -5.67 9.99
C ASN A 237 13.86 -7.09 10.40
N PRO A 238 14.62 -7.31 11.49
CA PRO A 238 15.01 -8.66 11.86
C PRO A 238 13.80 -9.50 12.34
N ARG A 239 12.69 -8.87 12.73
CA ARG A 239 11.51 -9.56 13.28
C ARG A 239 10.78 -10.45 12.27
N PHE A 240 10.74 -10.03 11.01
CA PHE A 240 9.99 -10.73 9.96
C PHE A 240 10.88 -11.44 8.93
N SER A 241 12.21 -11.28 9.02
CA SER A 241 13.15 -12.01 8.18
C SER A 241 12.96 -13.52 8.42
N GLY A 242 12.90 -14.29 7.32
CA GLY A 242 12.66 -15.73 7.37
C GLY A 242 11.21 -16.16 7.63
N ARG A 243 10.26 -15.23 7.82
CA ARG A 243 8.82 -15.57 7.97
C ARG A 243 8.04 -15.65 6.67
N GLY A 244 8.75 -15.51 5.54
CA GLY A 244 8.20 -15.55 4.18
C GLY A 244 7.55 -14.25 3.73
N PHE A 245 7.79 -13.13 4.43
CA PHE A 245 7.25 -11.83 4.06
C PHE A 245 7.81 -11.39 2.70
N ARG A 246 6.97 -10.73 1.90
CA ARG A 246 7.37 -10.18 0.61
C ARG A 246 7.19 -8.66 0.59
N ALA A 247 8.24 -7.94 0.21
CA ALA A 247 8.23 -6.48 0.18
C ALA A 247 8.26 -5.95 -1.25
N TRP A 248 7.41 -4.97 -1.56
CA TRP A 248 7.53 -4.14 -2.75
C TRP A 248 8.42 -2.96 -2.41
N VAL A 249 9.60 -2.92 -3.03
CA VAL A 249 10.63 -1.93 -2.69
C VAL A 249 10.64 -0.83 -3.72
N TRP A 250 10.25 0.34 -3.28
CA TRP A 250 9.95 1.46 -4.15
C TRP A 250 10.96 2.58 -4.05
N ASN A 251 11.56 2.78 -2.88
CA ASN A 251 12.38 3.95 -2.65
C ASN A 251 13.80 3.69 -3.13
N ASN A 252 14.17 4.36 -4.22
CA ASN A 252 15.56 4.44 -4.67
C ASN A 252 16.01 5.89 -4.89
N THR A 253 15.39 6.81 -4.16
CA THR A 253 15.81 8.22 -4.09
C THR A 253 17.08 8.37 -3.25
N GLU A 254 17.66 9.57 -3.23
CA GLU A 254 18.91 9.85 -2.53
C GLU A 254 18.88 9.39 -1.07
N GLY A 255 19.82 8.52 -0.70
CA GLY A 255 19.91 7.93 0.64
C GLY A 255 19.31 6.52 0.75
N ALA A 256 18.36 6.15 -0.09
CA ALA A 256 17.66 4.86 -0.06
C ALA A 256 18.02 3.92 -1.23
N GLU A 257 18.94 4.33 -2.11
CA GLU A 257 19.25 3.66 -3.39
C GLU A 257 19.51 2.16 -3.26
N ASP A 258 20.14 1.70 -2.18
CA ASP A 258 20.51 0.30 -1.97
C ASP A 258 19.53 -0.49 -1.11
N PHE A 259 18.41 0.10 -0.69
CA PHE A 259 17.59 -0.51 0.36
C PHE A 259 16.96 -1.83 -0.10
N ALA A 260 16.56 -1.93 -1.37
CA ALA A 260 16.10 -3.19 -1.95
C ALA A 260 17.16 -4.28 -1.84
N TYR A 261 18.41 -3.96 -2.13
CA TYR A 261 19.52 -4.92 -2.02
C TYR A 261 19.80 -5.29 -0.57
N ARG A 262 19.72 -4.34 0.36
CA ARG A 262 19.84 -4.63 1.79
C ARG A 262 18.74 -5.56 2.28
N LEU A 263 17.49 -5.38 1.84
CA LEU A 263 16.38 -6.28 2.16
C LEU A 263 16.60 -7.68 1.59
N ALA A 264 16.93 -7.79 0.30
CA ALA A 264 17.19 -9.07 -0.37
C ALA A 264 18.39 -9.81 0.24
N ASN A 265 19.49 -9.11 0.47
CA ASN A 265 20.68 -9.64 1.15
C ASN A 265 20.34 -10.08 2.60
N GLY A 266 19.37 -9.42 3.24
CA GLY A 266 18.82 -9.76 4.56
C GLY A 266 17.81 -10.90 4.57
N GLY A 267 17.52 -11.54 3.42
CA GLY A 267 16.65 -12.72 3.30
C GLY A 267 15.16 -12.42 3.09
N TYR A 268 14.79 -11.18 2.81
CA TYR A 268 13.42 -10.85 2.41
C TYR A 268 13.21 -11.12 0.94
N ASP A 269 12.09 -11.74 0.59
CA ASP A 269 11.63 -11.77 -0.79
C ASP A 269 11.20 -10.36 -1.21
N ILE A 270 11.72 -9.86 -2.33
CA ILE A 270 11.40 -8.51 -2.79
C ILE A 270 10.85 -8.50 -4.21
N VAL A 271 9.99 -7.53 -4.50
CA VAL A 271 9.62 -7.09 -5.85
C VAL A 271 10.16 -5.68 -6.02
N LEU A 272 10.92 -5.45 -7.09
CA LEU A 272 11.48 -4.14 -7.37
C LEU A 272 10.42 -3.27 -8.05
N ALA A 273 10.07 -2.15 -7.42
CA ALA A 273 9.17 -1.14 -7.94
C ALA A 273 9.78 0.27 -7.83
N PRO A 274 11.04 0.51 -8.23
CA PRO A 274 11.72 1.78 -7.96
C PRO A 274 11.00 2.98 -8.56
N VAL A 275 10.72 3.99 -7.74
CA VAL A 275 10.03 5.23 -8.14
C VAL A 275 10.69 5.93 -9.32
N THR A 276 12.02 5.92 -9.40
CA THR A 276 12.74 6.63 -10.47
C THR A 276 12.67 5.95 -11.85
N ARG A 277 12.03 4.78 -11.94
CA ARG A 277 12.01 3.96 -13.17
C ARG A 277 10.66 3.34 -13.46
N LEU A 278 9.93 2.84 -12.45
CA LEU A 278 8.76 2.00 -12.64
C LEU A 278 7.44 2.64 -12.16
N TYR A 279 7.44 3.92 -11.76
CA TYR A 279 6.21 4.65 -11.41
C TYR A 279 5.62 5.34 -12.65
N MET A 280 4.62 4.72 -13.26
CA MET A 280 4.04 5.18 -14.53
C MET A 280 3.17 6.44 -14.36
N ASP A 281 2.85 6.86 -13.13
CA ASP A 281 2.22 8.15 -12.84
C ASP A 281 3.20 9.33 -12.88
N MET A 282 4.52 9.07 -12.93
CA MET A 282 5.52 10.11 -13.13
C MET A 282 5.43 10.70 -14.54
N ALA A 283 5.59 12.01 -14.64
CA ALA A 283 5.65 12.73 -15.90
C ALA A 283 6.80 12.21 -16.77
N TYR A 284 6.60 12.22 -18.09
CA TYR A 284 7.63 11.77 -19.03
C TYR A 284 8.86 12.68 -19.00
N ASN A 285 8.65 14.00 -18.99
CA ASN A 285 9.72 14.99 -19.02
C ASN A 285 9.30 16.30 -18.31
N ALA A 286 10.22 17.26 -18.25
CA ALA A 286 10.05 18.53 -17.54
C ALA A 286 9.18 19.58 -18.26
N ASN A 287 8.59 19.25 -19.41
CA ASN A 287 7.65 20.16 -20.06
C ASN A 287 6.46 20.41 -19.14
N PHE A 288 6.13 21.68 -18.95
CA PHE A 288 5.03 22.12 -18.09
C PHE A 288 3.68 21.50 -18.45
N ASP A 289 3.46 21.18 -19.73
CA ASP A 289 2.22 20.59 -20.21
C ASP A 289 2.16 19.06 -20.03
N GLU A 290 3.26 18.40 -19.65
CA GLU A 290 3.26 16.96 -19.40
C GLU A 290 2.45 16.63 -18.12
N PRO A 291 1.51 15.69 -18.18
CA PRO A 291 0.84 15.19 -16.99
C PRO A 291 1.76 14.34 -16.12
N GLY A 292 1.32 14.18 -14.88
CA GLY A 292 1.91 13.24 -13.94
C GLY A 292 2.52 13.93 -12.74
N MET A 293 2.98 13.10 -11.81
CA MET A 293 3.75 13.54 -10.67
C MET A 293 5.22 13.73 -11.05
N THR A 294 5.95 14.46 -10.23
CA THR A 294 7.38 14.78 -10.49
C THR A 294 8.24 14.61 -9.25
N TRP A 295 7.70 14.02 -8.18
CA TRP A 295 8.39 13.98 -6.88
C TRP A 295 9.54 12.97 -6.87
N GLY A 296 9.43 11.89 -7.67
CA GLY A 296 10.46 10.85 -7.76
C GLY A 296 11.45 11.08 -8.90
N ALA A 297 10.94 11.20 -10.13
CA ALA A 297 11.73 11.45 -11.33
C ALA A 297 10.84 11.91 -12.50
N TYR A 298 11.48 12.27 -13.61
CA TYR A 298 10.86 12.16 -14.94
C TYR A 298 11.24 10.80 -15.51
N ILE A 299 10.28 10.13 -16.17
CA ILE A 299 10.47 8.75 -16.64
C ILE A 299 10.02 8.64 -18.08
N GLU A 300 10.97 8.62 -19.01
CA GLU A 300 10.71 8.31 -20.41
C GLU A 300 10.78 6.81 -20.67
N LEU A 301 10.46 6.40 -21.90
CA LEU A 301 10.58 4.99 -22.34
C LEU A 301 12.00 4.44 -22.12
N ALA A 302 13.03 5.25 -22.40
CA ALA A 302 14.42 4.86 -22.24
C ALA A 302 14.77 4.61 -20.77
N ASP A 303 14.28 5.43 -19.84
CA ASP A 303 14.52 5.24 -18.40
C ASP A 303 14.02 3.89 -17.90
N VAL A 304 12.85 3.45 -18.37
CA VAL A 304 12.30 2.13 -18.05
C VAL A 304 13.14 1.02 -18.67
N TYR A 305 13.47 1.16 -19.96
CA TYR A 305 14.22 0.15 -20.70
C TYR A 305 15.64 -0.03 -20.16
N ASP A 306 16.27 1.05 -19.72
CA ASP A 306 17.65 1.07 -19.25
C ASP A 306 17.80 0.53 -17.82
N PHE A 307 16.70 0.26 -17.11
CA PHE A 307 16.72 -0.28 -15.75
C PHE A 307 17.35 -1.67 -15.70
N ILE A 308 18.37 -1.89 -14.87
CA ILE A 308 19.07 -3.18 -14.75
C ILE A 308 18.69 -3.87 -13.42
N PRO A 309 17.72 -4.79 -13.38
CA PRO A 309 17.13 -5.27 -12.11
C PRO A 309 18.12 -5.78 -11.07
N PHE A 310 19.17 -6.49 -11.49
CA PHE A 310 20.16 -7.08 -10.59
C PHE A 310 21.41 -6.22 -10.38
N ASP A 311 21.47 -5.04 -11.01
CA ASP A 311 22.57 -4.09 -10.86
C ASP A 311 22.12 -2.63 -11.08
N TYR A 312 20.93 -2.26 -10.59
CA TYR A 312 20.31 -0.98 -10.91
C TYR A 312 21.06 0.22 -10.31
N LEU A 313 21.98 -0.01 -9.36
CA LEU A 313 22.91 1.02 -8.92
C LEU A 313 23.82 1.49 -10.07
N LYS A 314 24.01 0.70 -11.14
CA LYS A 314 24.63 1.15 -12.40
C LYS A 314 23.89 2.33 -13.05
N ASN A 315 22.59 2.47 -12.80
CA ASN A 315 21.81 3.61 -13.29
C ASN A 315 21.98 4.87 -12.42
N ALA A 316 22.60 4.76 -11.23
CA ALA A 316 22.90 5.90 -10.37
C ALA A 316 24.26 6.54 -10.74
N ALA A 317 24.38 7.85 -10.46
CA ALA A 317 25.64 8.59 -10.65
C ALA A 317 26.80 7.91 -9.89
N PRO A 318 28.04 7.91 -10.40
CA PRO A 318 29.16 7.19 -9.78
C PRO A 318 29.37 7.51 -8.29
N GLY A 319 29.20 8.77 -7.89
CA GLY A 319 29.31 9.20 -6.50
C GLY A 319 28.23 8.60 -5.58
N ALA A 320 27.01 8.41 -6.11
CA ALA A 320 25.86 7.89 -5.36
C ALA A 320 26.01 6.42 -4.95
N ARG A 321 26.96 5.68 -5.55
CA ARG A 321 27.25 4.27 -5.22
C ARG A 321 28.17 4.11 -4.02
N THR A 322 28.85 5.19 -3.60
CA THR A 322 29.86 5.10 -2.54
C THR A 322 29.21 4.73 -1.21
N GLY A 323 29.66 3.63 -0.60
CA GLY A 323 29.13 3.16 0.68
C GLY A 323 27.75 2.49 0.61
N LYS A 324 27.30 2.12 -0.59
CA LYS A 324 26.05 1.40 -0.84
C LYS A 324 26.28 -0.10 -0.98
N ASP A 325 25.33 -0.89 -0.50
CA ASP A 325 25.39 -2.35 -0.60
C ASP A 325 25.02 -2.81 -2.02
N GLY A 326 25.91 -3.59 -2.64
CA GLY A 326 25.60 -4.31 -3.86
C GLY A 326 24.71 -5.53 -3.60
N LEU A 327 24.02 -6.00 -4.64
CA LEU A 327 23.24 -7.23 -4.56
C LEU A 327 24.17 -8.45 -4.52
N THR A 328 24.09 -9.24 -3.45
CA THR A 328 24.86 -10.49 -3.31
C THR A 328 24.25 -11.62 -4.12
N ASP A 329 25.00 -12.70 -4.38
CA ASP A 329 24.44 -13.89 -5.04
C ASP A 329 23.33 -14.56 -4.21
N TYR A 330 23.41 -14.46 -2.87
CA TYR A 330 22.32 -14.85 -1.97
C TYR A 330 21.08 -13.96 -2.18
N GLY A 331 21.27 -12.63 -2.16
CA GLY A 331 20.19 -11.67 -2.35
C GLY A 331 19.52 -11.76 -3.73
N LYS A 332 20.26 -12.07 -4.80
CA LYS A 332 19.68 -12.34 -6.13
C LYS A 332 18.59 -13.41 -6.09
N GLY A 333 18.76 -14.46 -5.27
CA GLY A 333 17.76 -15.52 -5.10
C GLY A 333 16.45 -15.08 -4.41
N HIS A 334 16.44 -13.89 -3.82
CA HIS A 334 15.31 -13.29 -3.13
C HIS A 334 14.59 -12.20 -3.93
N VAL A 335 15.11 -11.81 -5.10
CA VAL A 335 14.39 -10.92 -6.01
C VAL A 335 13.35 -11.74 -6.79
N ARG A 336 12.07 -11.46 -6.56
CA ARG A 336 10.93 -12.21 -7.12
C ARG A 336 10.42 -11.64 -8.45
N GLY A 337 10.75 -10.39 -8.76
CA GLY A 337 10.36 -9.78 -10.03
C GLY A 337 10.39 -8.26 -9.98
N LEU A 338 9.74 -7.67 -10.98
CA LEU A 338 9.57 -6.23 -11.17
C LEU A 338 8.09 -5.89 -11.13
N GLU A 339 7.75 -4.70 -10.66
CA GLU A 339 6.42 -4.13 -10.80
C GLU A 339 6.49 -2.69 -11.29
N ALA A 340 5.70 -2.39 -12.32
CA ALA A 340 5.37 -1.01 -12.66
C ALA A 340 4.07 -0.61 -11.98
N THR A 341 4.09 0.51 -11.28
CA THR A 341 2.97 1.06 -10.54
C THR A 341 2.31 2.17 -11.36
N ILE A 342 1.03 2.44 -11.09
CA ILE A 342 0.30 3.53 -11.71
C ILE A 342 -0.67 4.12 -10.68
N PHE A 343 -0.24 5.20 -10.03
CA PHE A 343 -1.03 5.89 -9.01
C PHE A 343 -2.06 6.85 -9.63
N GLY A 344 -3.19 7.03 -8.95
CA GLY A 344 -4.45 7.51 -9.54
C GLY A 344 -4.78 8.99 -9.35
N GLU A 345 -3.94 9.79 -8.69
CA GLU A 345 -4.27 11.16 -8.25
C GLU A 345 -4.58 12.11 -9.41
N THR A 346 -3.93 11.90 -10.56
CA THR A 346 -4.13 12.75 -11.76
C THR A 346 -4.84 12.02 -12.91
N LEU A 347 -5.16 10.73 -12.73
CA LEU A 347 -5.80 9.88 -13.74
C LEU A 347 -7.31 10.08 -13.74
N ARG A 348 -7.75 11.15 -14.40
CA ARG A 348 -9.16 11.57 -14.40
C ARG A 348 -10.02 10.87 -15.46
N ASP A 349 -9.40 10.20 -16.41
CA ASP A 349 -10.07 9.47 -17.50
C ASP A 349 -9.17 8.35 -18.05
N THR A 350 -9.77 7.44 -18.83
CA THR A 350 -9.07 6.28 -19.39
C THR A 350 -8.02 6.66 -20.43
N GLY A 351 -8.21 7.77 -21.17
CA GLY A 351 -7.22 8.24 -22.13
C GLY A 351 -5.95 8.73 -21.43
N ARG A 352 -6.09 9.36 -20.26
CA ARG A 352 -4.94 9.71 -19.41
C ARG A 352 -4.23 8.46 -18.90
N LEU A 353 -4.96 7.44 -18.45
CA LEU A 353 -4.35 6.17 -18.03
C LEU A 353 -3.51 5.58 -19.17
N ASP A 354 -4.08 5.42 -20.36
CA ASP A 354 -3.39 4.86 -21.52
C ASP A 354 -2.13 5.66 -21.89
N TYR A 355 -2.21 7.00 -21.86
CA TYR A 355 -1.06 7.89 -22.09
C TYR A 355 0.06 7.68 -21.07
N MET A 356 -0.29 7.56 -19.79
CA MET A 356 0.69 7.38 -18.73
C MET A 356 1.37 6.02 -18.84
N VAL A 357 0.65 4.95 -19.17
CA VAL A 357 1.27 3.60 -19.21
C VAL A 357 1.93 3.27 -20.55
N MET A 358 1.39 3.70 -21.68
CA MET A 358 1.93 3.37 -23.00
C MET A 358 2.77 4.52 -23.58
N PRO A 359 3.93 4.23 -24.21
CA PRO A 359 4.47 2.91 -24.52
C PRO A 359 5.37 2.31 -23.41
N ARG A 360 5.56 2.98 -22.28
CA ARG A 360 6.49 2.57 -21.20
C ARG A 360 6.26 1.13 -20.72
N LEU A 361 5.01 0.68 -20.65
CA LEU A 361 4.64 -0.69 -20.25
C LEU A 361 5.28 -1.77 -21.14
N LEU A 362 5.58 -1.47 -22.41
CA LEU A 362 6.30 -2.41 -23.29
C LEU A 362 7.76 -2.59 -22.83
N ALA A 363 8.42 -1.52 -22.39
CA ALA A 363 9.77 -1.61 -21.82
C ALA A 363 9.76 -2.34 -20.46
N VAL A 364 8.71 -2.15 -19.65
CA VAL A 364 8.52 -2.95 -18.42
C VAL A 364 8.45 -4.44 -18.76
N ALA A 365 7.63 -4.81 -19.74
CA ALA A 365 7.47 -6.20 -20.17
C ALA A 365 8.79 -6.79 -20.69
N GLU A 366 9.55 -6.03 -21.49
CA GLU A 366 10.88 -6.44 -21.96
C GLU A 366 11.82 -6.70 -20.77
N ARG A 367 11.91 -5.76 -19.81
CA ARG A 367 12.84 -5.91 -18.68
C ARG A 367 12.42 -6.95 -17.66
N ALA A 368 11.13 -7.26 -17.57
CA ALA A 368 10.63 -8.33 -16.72
C ALA A 368 10.82 -9.73 -17.33
N TRP A 369 11.06 -9.84 -18.65
CA TRP A 369 11.04 -11.13 -19.35
C TRP A 369 12.33 -11.49 -20.09
N ALA A 370 12.90 -10.54 -20.85
CA ALA A 370 14.05 -10.79 -21.70
C ALA A 370 15.34 -10.95 -20.89
N PRO A 371 16.34 -11.70 -21.42
CA PRO A 371 17.69 -11.69 -20.87
C PRO A 371 18.25 -10.26 -20.82
N ASP A 372 19.14 -10.00 -19.86
CA ASP A 372 19.82 -8.71 -19.80
C ASP A 372 20.55 -8.41 -21.12
N PRO A 373 20.35 -7.21 -21.70
CA PRO A 373 21.00 -6.85 -22.94
C PRO A 373 22.52 -6.70 -22.73
N ALA A 374 23.29 -6.88 -23.81
CA ALA A 374 24.77 -6.87 -23.74
C ALA A 374 25.38 -5.58 -23.16
N TRP A 375 24.66 -4.46 -23.18
CA TRP A 375 25.12 -3.20 -22.58
C TRP A 375 24.91 -3.15 -21.05
N ALA A 376 24.07 -4.02 -20.48
CA ALA A 376 23.75 -4.04 -19.05
C ALA A 376 24.75 -4.85 -18.22
N THR A 377 25.46 -5.80 -18.85
CA THR A 377 26.42 -6.72 -18.22
C THR A 377 27.76 -6.07 -17.96
#